data_AF-A0ABC8U7N4-F1
#
_entry.id   AF-A0ABC8U7N4-F1
#
_cell.length_a   1.000
_cell.length_b   1.000
_cell.length_c   1.000
_cell.angle_alpha   90.00
_cell.angle_beta   90.00
_cell.angle_gamma   90.00
#
_symmetry.space_group_name_H-M   'P 1'
#
loop_
_entity.id
_entity.type
_entity.pdbx_description
1 polymer ?
#
loop_
_entity_poly.entity_id
_entity_poly.type
_entity_poly.pdbx_seq_one_letter_code
_entity_poly.pdbx_strand_id
1 'polypeptide(L)'
;SLSIFFSQRTALCYIATSPLPQEKPPNSTLIPMGTIKVNIDLDNNLNTTMNPLNHEEFSRQGHMIVDFLADYYKNIEKYPVRSQVELGYLRKRLPELAPNEPETIETILKDVQKDIIPGLTHCQSPNFFGYFPSNGSVAGFIGEVLSSGFNVVGFNWISSPAARELESIVMDWFGKMLNFPISFLFSGGGGGVLLGFNTI
;
A
#
# COMPACT_ATOMS: atom_id res chain seq x y z
N SER A 1 9.83 12.29 5.17
CA SER A 1 8.39 12.13 4.90
C SER A 1 8.07 10.78 4.25
N LEU A 2 8.76 10.40 3.16
CA LEU A 2 8.55 9.12 2.46
C LEU A 2 8.72 7.87 3.34
N SER A 3 9.66 7.88 4.30
CA SER A 3 9.90 6.74 5.22
C SER A 3 8.76 6.50 6.22
N ILE A 4 7.99 7.54 6.57
CA ILE A 4 6.82 7.40 7.47
C ILE A 4 5.65 6.80 6.69
N PHE A 5 5.47 7.21 5.43
CA PHE A 5 4.49 6.61 4.51
C PHE A 5 4.81 5.15 4.19
N PHE A 6 6.09 4.80 4.02
CA PHE A 6 6.52 3.41 3.84
C PHE A 6 6.20 2.57 5.08
N SER A 7 6.49 3.08 6.28
CA SER A 7 6.21 2.37 7.54
C SER A 7 4.71 2.18 7.79
N GLN A 8 3.86 3.17 7.48
CA GLN A 8 2.41 3.02 7.58
C GLN A 8 1.82 2.08 6.52
N ARG A 9 2.34 2.10 5.28
CA ARG A 9 1.98 1.13 4.24
C ARG A 9 2.32 -0.30 4.66
N THR A 10 3.50 -0.54 5.23
CA THR A 10 3.88 -1.88 5.72
C THR A 10 2.95 -2.36 6.85
N ALA A 11 2.59 -1.49 7.80
CA ALA A 11 1.71 -1.86 8.91
C ALA A 11 0.27 -2.17 8.45
N LEU A 12 -0.29 -1.38 7.53
CA LEU A 12 -1.63 -1.61 6.98
C LEU A 12 -1.67 -2.80 6.02
N CYS A 13 -0.65 -3.00 5.18
CA CYS A 13 -0.51 -4.22 4.39
C CYS A 13 -0.40 -5.45 5.29
N TYR A 14 0.35 -5.39 6.39
CA TYR A 14 0.45 -6.51 7.34
C TYR A 14 -0.89 -6.90 7.98
N ILE A 15 -1.75 -5.90 8.26
CA ILE A 15 -3.13 -6.14 8.72
C ILE A 15 -3.98 -6.76 7.61
N ALA A 16 -3.77 -6.37 6.35
CA ALA A 16 -4.57 -6.83 5.20
C ALA A 16 -4.08 -8.14 4.55
N THR A 17 -2.84 -8.60 4.80
CA THR A 17 -2.21 -9.72 4.06
C THR A 17 -1.73 -10.90 4.93
N SER A 18 -2.30 -11.16 6.11
CA SER A 18 -2.10 -12.47 6.76
C SER A 18 -3.00 -13.50 6.03
N PRO A 19 -2.48 -14.63 5.48
CA PRO A 19 -1.58 -15.57 6.15
C PRO A 19 -0.39 -16.09 5.30
N LEU A 20 0.66 -16.60 5.96
CA LEU A 20 1.55 -17.59 5.37
C LEU A 20 1.72 -18.75 6.36
N PRO A 21 1.36 -20.00 6.01
CA PRO A 21 1.69 -21.15 6.83
C PRO A 21 3.21 -21.30 6.88
N GLN A 22 3.79 -21.13 8.07
CA GLN A 22 5.17 -21.54 8.33
C GLN A 22 5.21 -23.06 8.39
N GLU A 23 5.56 -23.70 7.27
CA GLU A 23 5.94 -25.11 7.29
C GLU A 23 7.15 -25.29 8.21
N LYS A 24 6.96 -26.11 9.25
CA LYS A 24 7.97 -26.55 10.20
C LYS A 24 9.11 -27.27 9.44
N PRO A 25 10.39 -26.96 9.65
CA PRO A 25 11.46 -27.64 8.92
C PRO A 25 11.62 -29.09 9.39
N PRO A 26 11.57 -30.11 8.51
CA PRO A 26 12.06 -31.44 8.84
C PRO A 26 13.57 -31.54 8.55
N ASN A 27 14.22 -32.35 9.39
CA ASN A 27 15.65 -32.61 9.44
C ASN A 27 16.30 -32.95 8.09
N SER A 28 17.56 -32.52 7.99
CA SER A 28 18.56 -32.86 6.99
C SER A 28 18.50 -34.30 6.46
N THR A 29 18.45 -34.47 5.14
CA THR A 29 19.18 -35.50 4.37
C THR A 29 19.19 -35.12 2.88
N LEU A 30 20.38 -35.08 2.28
CA LEU A 30 20.62 -34.80 0.85
C LEU A 30 20.25 -36.01 -0.03
N ILE A 31 19.51 -35.82 -1.13
CA ILE A 31 19.46 -36.74 -2.29
C ILE A 31 19.27 -35.92 -3.59
N PRO A 32 19.99 -36.20 -4.70
CA PRO A 32 20.10 -35.29 -5.85
C PRO A 32 19.04 -35.50 -6.96
N MET A 33 18.81 -34.39 -7.68
CA MET A 33 18.37 -34.20 -9.07
C MET A 33 17.90 -35.46 -9.85
N GLY A 34 16.58 -35.59 -10.06
CA GLY A 34 15.98 -36.56 -10.96
C GLY A 34 14.60 -36.10 -11.43
N THR A 35 14.42 -35.96 -12.74
CA THR A 35 13.20 -35.54 -13.44
C THR A 35 12.01 -36.45 -13.11
N ILE A 36 10.95 -35.89 -12.51
CA ILE A 36 9.65 -36.57 -12.38
C ILE A 36 8.76 -36.15 -13.55
N LYS A 37 8.40 -37.11 -14.41
CA LYS A 37 7.31 -36.99 -15.37
C LYS A 37 6.02 -36.77 -14.59
N VAL A 38 5.44 -35.58 -14.69
CA VAL A 38 4.09 -35.32 -14.17
C VAL A 38 3.11 -35.93 -15.16
N ASN A 39 2.52 -37.05 -14.76
CA ASN A 39 1.42 -37.68 -15.48
C ASN A 39 0.18 -36.79 -15.30
N ILE A 40 -0.28 -36.22 -16.40
CA ILE A 40 -1.55 -35.50 -16.50
C ILE A 40 -2.66 -36.54 -16.29
N ASP A 41 -3.69 -36.15 -15.53
CA ASP A 41 -4.87 -36.93 -15.14
C ASP A 41 -4.80 -37.54 -13.72
N LEU A 42 -4.98 -36.68 -12.71
CA LEU A 42 -5.71 -36.97 -11.47
C LEU A 42 -6.08 -35.63 -10.79
N ASP A 43 -7.38 -35.48 -10.55
CA ASP A 43 -8.05 -34.56 -9.61
C ASP A 43 -8.31 -33.10 -10.03
N ASN A 44 -9.30 -32.94 -10.91
CA ASN A 44 -10.09 -31.71 -11.13
C ASN A 44 -10.91 -31.25 -9.90
N ASN A 45 -10.48 -31.54 -8.67
CA ASN A 45 -11.19 -31.16 -7.44
C ASN A 45 -10.27 -30.75 -6.27
N LEU A 46 -9.01 -30.39 -6.55
CA LEU A 46 -8.03 -29.92 -5.56
C LEU A 46 -7.53 -28.47 -5.80
N ASN A 47 -8.13 -27.73 -6.75
CA ASN A 47 -7.60 -26.45 -7.23
C ASN A 47 -8.49 -25.24 -6.95
N THR A 48 -9.04 -25.09 -5.73
CA THR A 48 -9.22 -23.73 -5.18
C THR A 48 -7.92 -23.34 -4.50
N THR A 49 -6.83 -23.33 -5.27
CA THR A 49 -5.56 -22.75 -4.83
C THR A 49 -5.87 -21.29 -4.53
N MET A 50 -5.80 -20.90 -3.25
CA MET A 50 -5.98 -19.53 -2.78
C MET A 50 -5.00 -18.63 -3.55
N ASN A 51 -5.45 -18.05 -4.66
CA ASN A 51 -4.72 -17.01 -5.36
C ASN A 51 -5.02 -15.69 -4.64
N PRO A 52 -4.06 -15.09 -3.91
CA PRO A 52 -4.26 -13.82 -3.23
C PRO A 52 -4.56 -12.66 -4.21
N LEU A 53 -4.28 -12.85 -5.50
CA LEU A 53 -4.62 -11.95 -6.59
C LEU A 53 -5.72 -12.53 -7.49
N ASN A 54 -6.70 -13.22 -6.89
CA ASN A 54 -7.91 -13.62 -7.61
C ASN A 54 -8.65 -12.38 -8.14
N HIS A 55 -8.97 -12.37 -9.43
CA HIS A 55 -9.57 -11.20 -10.09
C HIS A 55 -10.94 -10.81 -9.52
N GLU A 56 -11.81 -11.79 -9.27
CA GLU A 56 -13.16 -11.54 -8.77
C GLU A 56 -13.09 -10.98 -7.35
N GLU A 57 -12.26 -11.57 -6.50
CA GLU A 57 -12.10 -11.11 -5.12
C GLU A 57 -11.38 -9.75 -5.05
N PHE A 58 -10.38 -9.51 -5.90
CA PHE A 58 -9.72 -8.21 -6.02
C PHE A 58 -10.72 -7.11 -6.38
N SER A 59 -11.57 -7.35 -7.38
CA SER A 59 -12.62 -6.41 -7.80
C SER A 59 -13.64 -6.18 -6.68
N ARG A 60 -14.11 -7.25 -6.04
CA ARG A 60 -15.09 -7.17 -4.94
C ARG A 60 -14.57 -6.38 -3.75
N GLN A 61 -13.40 -6.75 -3.22
CA GLN A 61 -12.79 -6.07 -2.08
C GLN A 61 -12.38 -4.63 -2.42
N GLY A 62 -11.88 -4.40 -3.64
CA GLY A 62 -11.51 -3.07 -4.12
C GLY A 62 -12.69 -2.10 -4.10
N HIS A 63 -13.86 -2.50 -4.62
CA HIS A 63 -15.07 -1.67 -4.56
C HIS A 63 -15.50 -1.38 -3.12
N MET A 64 -15.47 -2.39 -2.23
CA MET A 64 -15.81 -2.19 -0.82
C MET A 64 -14.92 -1.17 -0.12
N ILE A 65 -13.61 -1.19 -0.40
CA ILE A 65 -12.66 -0.23 0.18
C ILE A 65 -12.93 1.19 -0.36
N VAL A 66 -13.21 1.32 -1.66
CA VAL A 66 -13.55 2.61 -2.27
C VAL A 66 -14.83 3.19 -1.67
N ASP A 67 -15.88 2.38 -1.53
CA ASP A 67 -17.14 2.80 -0.94
C ASP A 67 -16.96 3.20 0.53
N PHE A 68 -16.20 2.41 1.30
CA PHE A 68 -15.87 2.73 2.69
C PHE A 68 -15.15 4.07 2.83
N LEU A 69 -14.15 4.33 1.97
CA LEU A 69 -13.41 5.60 1.98
C LEU A 69 -14.28 6.78 1.53
N ALA A 70 -15.15 6.59 0.54
CA ALA A 70 -16.09 7.60 0.11
C ALA A 70 -17.04 7.99 1.26
N ASP A 71 -17.58 7.00 1.98
CA ASP A 71 -18.41 7.24 3.16
C ASP A 71 -17.63 7.88 4.32
N TYR A 72 -16.36 7.51 4.51
CA TYR A 72 -15.49 8.16 5.48
C TYR A 72 -15.31 9.65 5.17
N TYR A 73 -14.96 10.03 3.93
CA TYR A 73 -14.80 11.44 3.55
C TYR A 73 -16.10 12.21 3.61
N LYS A 74 -17.23 11.60 3.23
CA LYS A 74 -18.56 12.19 3.37
C LYS A 74 -18.92 12.53 4.81
N ASN A 75 -18.44 11.73 5.77
CA ASN A 75 -18.76 11.88 7.19
C ASN A 75 -17.61 12.48 8.02
N ILE A 76 -16.50 12.88 7.40
CA ILE A 76 -15.26 13.21 8.12
C ILE A 76 -15.41 14.37 9.12
N GLU A 77 -16.31 15.32 8.82
CA GLU A 77 -16.61 16.47 9.66
C GLU A 77 -17.32 16.08 10.98
N LYS A 78 -17.99 14.93 11.02
CA LYS A 78 -18.68 14.44 12.21
C LYS A 78 -17.71 13.90 13.27
N TYR A 79 -16.48 13.54 12.88
CA TYR A 79 -15.49 13.05 13.81
C TYR A 79 -14.75 14.19 14.51
N PRO A 80 -14.35 14.01 15.79
CA PRO A 80 -13.53 15.01 16.47
C PRO A 80 -12.19 15.14 15.73
N VAL A 81 -11.85 16.35 15.30
CA VAL A 81 -10.65 16.64 14.50
C VAL A 81 -9.38 16.04 15.09
N ARG A 82 -9.20 16.14 16.41
CA ARG A 82 -8.11 15.51 17.17
C ARG A 82 -8.63 14.25 17.85
N SER A 83 -7.88 13.15 17.73
CA SER A 83 -8.19 11.91 18.44
C SER A 83 -8.27 12.13 19.96
N GLN A 84 -9.22 11.43 20.58
CA GLN A 84 -9.53 11.50 22.02
C GLN A 84 -9.13 10.23 22.79
N VAL A 85 -8.39 9.32 22.15
CA VAL A 85 -7.97 8.04 22.75
C VAL A 85 -6.76 8.20 23.67
N GLU A 86 -6.62 7.28 24.61
CA GLU A 86 -5.45 7.20 25.49
C GLU A 86 -4.30 6.40 24.85
N LEU A 87 -3.07 6.63 25.32
CA LEU A 87 -1.92 5.86 24.90
C LEU A 87 -2.12 4.36 25.20
N GLY A 88 -1.85 3.51 24.21
CA GLY A 88 -2.00 2.06 24.34
C GLY A 88 -3.45 1.55 24.23
N TYR A 89 -4.44 2.40 23.92
CA TYR A 89 -5.83 1.97 23.74
C TYR A 89 -5.97 0.82 22.73
N LEU A 90 -5.22 0.89 21.61
CA LEU A 90 -5.34 -0.08 20.52
C LEU A 90 -4.81 -1.47 20.92
N ARG A 91 -3.72 -1.51 21.70
CA ARG A 91 -3.16 -2.76 22.24
C ARG A 91 -4.14 -3.48 23.16
N LYS A 92 -5.06 -2.76 23.81
CA LYS A 92 -6.13 -3.35 24.64
C LYS A 92 -7.31 -3.88 23.82
N ARG A 93 -7.41 -3.50 22.54
CA ARG A 93 -8.54 -3.84 21.65
C ARG A 93 -8.20 -4.91 20.62
N LEU A 94 -6.94 -4.96 20.19
CA LEU A 94 -6.46 -5.96 19.24
C LEU A 94 -5.96 -7.23 19.96
N PRO A 95 -6.03 -8.40 19.30
CA PRO A 95 -5.40 -9.63 19.79
C PRO A 95 -3.89 -9.48 20.02
N GLU A 96 -3.34 -10.22 20.97
CA GLU A 96 -1.89 -10.20 21.25
C GLU A 96 -1.06 -10.92 20.17
N LEU A 97 -1.68 -11.83 19.43
CA LEU A 97 -1.06 -12.65 18.39
C LEU A 97 -1.82 -12.47 17.07
N ALA A 98 -1.09 -12.62 15.96
CA ALA A 98 -1.71 -12.65 14.64
C ALA A 98 -2.72 -13.83 14.54
N PRO A 99 -3.87 -13.63 13.88
CA PRO A 99 -4.82 -14.72 13.61
C PRO A 99 -4.15 -15.84 12.81
N ASN A 100 -4.42 -17.09 13.20
CA ASN A 100 -3.96 -18.26 12.44
C ASN A 100 -4.87 -18.57 11.25
N GLU A 101 -6.13 -18.13 11.33
CA GLU A 101 -7.15 -18.34 10.30
C GLU A 101 -7.46 -17.01 9.60
N PRO A 102 -7.78 -17.02 8.29
CA PRO A 102 -8.12 -15.81 7.56
C PRO A 102 -9.44 -15.20 8.06
N GLU A 103 -9.46 -13.88 8.13
CA GLU A 103 -10.66 -13.10 8.44
C GLU A 103 -11.23 -12.45 7.17
N THR A 104 -12.55 -12.24 7.15
CA THR A 104 -13.19 -11.61 5.99
C THR A 104 -12.94 -10.10 5.99
N ILE A 105 -12.88 -9.50 4.79
CA ILE A 105 -12.69 -8.05 4.63
C ILE A 105 -13.77 -7.23 5.36
N GLU A 106 -15.01 -7.74 5.44
CA GLU A 106 -16.11 -7.09 6.15
C GLU A 106 -15.83 -6.99 7.65
N THR A 107 -15.18 -8.01 8.22
CA THR A 107 -14.81 -8.04 9.64
C THR A 107 -13.69 -7.04 9.90
N ILE A 108 -12.67 -7.04 9.03
CA ILE A 108 -11.56 -6.09 9.08
C ILE A 108 -12.06 -4.64 8.97
N LEU A 109 -12.95 -4.33 8.02
CA LEU A 109 -13.51 -2.98 7.86
C LEU A 109 -14.35 -2.54 9.06
N LYS A 110 -15.06 -3.46 9.72
CA LYS A 110 -15.77 -3.17 10.99
C LYS A 110 -14.78 -2.82 12.10
N ASP A 111 -13.68 -3.55 12.22
CA ASP A 111 -12.65 -3.26 13.21
C ASP A 111 -11.91 -1.96 12.91
N VAL A 112 -11.65 -1.65 11.63
CA VAL A 112 -11.15 -0.33 11.21
C VAL A 112 -12.09 0.78 11.67
N GLN A 113 -13.39 0.63 11.43
CA GLN A 113 -14.40 1.62 11.83
C GLN A 113 -14.49 1.80 13.34
N LYS A 114 -14.41 0.72 14.10
CA LYS A 114 -14.64 0.68 15.56
C LYS A 114 -13.39 1.03 16.37
N ASP A 115 -12.23 0.57 15.91
CA ASP A 115 -10.98 0.56 16.69
C ASP A 115 -9.93 1.49 16.10
N ILE A 116 -9.85 1.66 14.77
CA ILE A 116 -8.85 2.52 14.13
C ILE A 116 -9.34 3.96 13.98
N ILE A 117 -10.53 4.19 13.42
CA ILE A 117 -11.05 5.54 13.16
C ILE A 117 -11.03 6.45 14.39
N PRO A 118 -11.46 6.02 15.60
CA PRO A 118 -11.38 6.86 16.80
C PRO A 118 -9.96 7.29 17.18
N GLY A 119 -8.95 6.52 16.79
CA GLY A 119 -7.53 6.81 17.02
C GLY A 119 -6.91 7.78 16.01
N LEU A 120 -7.61 8.11 14.92
CA LEU A 120 -7.10 9.00 13.90
C LEU A 120 -7.28 10.47 14.31
N THR A 121 -6.27 11.29 14.02
CA THR A 121 -6.45 12.75 13.92
C THR A 121 -6.81 13.06 12.48
N HIS A 122 -8.00 13.61 12.26
CA HIS A 122 -8.59 13.76 10.92
C HIS A 122 -8.07 15.02 10.22
N CYS A 123 -6.83 14.96 9.71
CA CYS A 123 -6.18 16.10 9.05
C CYS A 123 -6.89 16.57 7.77
N GLN A 124 -7.73 15.74 7.17
CA GLN A 124 -8.55 16.08 6.00
C GLN A 124 -9.91 16.71 6.38
N SER A 125 -10.21 16.86 7.67
CA SER A 125 -11.44 17.51 8.11
C SER A 125 -11.38 19.01 7.76
N PRO A 126 -12.49 19.62 7.30
CA PRO A 126 -12.54 21.06 7.00
C PRO A 126 -12.25 21.93 8.24
N ASN A 127 -12.39 21.36 9.44
CA ASN A 127 -12.16 22.01 10.71
C ASN A 127 -10.74 21.77 11.27
N PHE A 128 -9.83 21.19 10.49
CA PHE A 128 -8.43 20.98 10.89
C PHE A 128 -7.54 22.18 10.53
N PHE A 129 -7.02 22.85 11.55
CA PHE A 129 -6.12 24.01 11.42
C PHE A 129 -4.76 23.77 12.11
N GLY A 130 -4.39 22.51 12.34
CA GLY A 130 -3.11 22.16 12.97
C GLY A 130 -1.97 22.03 11.96
N TYR A 131 -0.76 22.44 12.33
CA TYR A 131 0.46 22.27 11.53
C TYR A 131 0.35 22.85 10.10
N PHE A 132 0.56 22.02 9.08
CA PHE A 132 0.36 22.32 7.67
C PHE A 132 -0.76 21.41 7.14
N PRO A 133 -1.60 21.91 6.21
CA PRO A 133 -2.68 21.11 5.65
C PRO A 133 -2.08 19.92 4.90
N SER A 134 -2.53 18.72 5.26
CA SER A 134 -2.29 17.53 4.46
C SER A 134 -3.24 17.62 3.28
N ASN A 135 -2.80 18.14 2.14
CA ASN A 135 -3.68 18.32 0.98
C ASN A 135 -3.84 16.97 0.25
N GLY A 136 -4.93 16.26 0.51
CA GLY A 136 -5.35 15.12 -0.27
C GLY A 136 -6.14 15.56 -1.52
N SER A 137 -6.06 14.78 -2.60
CA SER A 137 -6.94 14.97 -3.76
C SER A 137 -7.37 13.61 -4.31
N VAL A 138 -8.52 13.58 -5.00
CA VAL A 138 -8.99 12.36 -5.67
C VAL A 138 -7.95 11.87 -6.68
N ALA A 139 -7.35 12.77 -7.46
CA ALA A 139 -6.31 12.42 -8.42
C ALA A 139 -5.07 11.80 -7.74
N GLY A 140 -4.62 12.37 -6.61
CA GLY A 140 -3.52 11.82 -5.83
C GLY A 140 -3.83 10.43 -5.27
N PHE A 141 -5.05 10.23 -4.76
CA PHE A 141 -5.50 8.93 -4.26
C PHE A 141 -5.53 7.87 -5.37
N ILE A 142 -6.12 8.18 -6.52
CA ILE A 142 -6.17 7.23 -7.66
C ILE A 142 -4.76 6.93 -8.19
N GLY A 143 -3.86 7.92 -8.21
CA GLY A 143 -2.44 7.70 -8.53
C GLY A 143 -1.76 6.72 -7.57
N GLU A 144 -2.03 6.84 -6.26
CA GLU A 144 -1.51 5.94 -5.23
C GLU A 144 -2.07 4.51 -5.37
N VAL A 145 -3.35 4.38 -5.74
CA VAL A 145 -3.99 3.08 -6.03
C VAL A 145 -3.34 2.42 -7.24
N LEU A 146 -3.15 3.17 -8.33
CA LEU A 146 -2.47 2.66 -9.54
C LEU A 146 -1.03 2.23 -9.25
N SER A 147 -0.28 3.08 -8.52
CA SER A 147 1.09 2.76 -8.13
C SER A 147 1.16 1.51 -7.26
N SER A 148 0.23 1.35 -6.31
CA SER A 148 0.13 0.14 -5.47
C SER A 148 -0.24 -1.09 -6.28
N GLY A 149 -1.16 -0.96 -7.23
CA GLY A 149 -1.64 -2.07 -8.06
C GLY A 149 -0.55 -2.62 -8.98
N PHE A 150 0.29 -1.76 -9.56
CA PHE A 150 1.43 -2.21 -10.36
C PHE A 150 2.56 -2.79 -9.51
N ASN A 151 2.69 -2.37 -8.25
CA ASN A 151 3.70 -2.82 -7.30
C ASN A 151 5.13 -2.87 -7.89
N VAL A 152 5.45 -1.87 -8.74
CA VAL A 152 6.72 -1.78 -9.45
C VAL A 152 7.84 -1.25 -8.54
N VAL A 153 9.02 -1.87 -8.62
CA VAL A 153 10.20 -1.43 -7.86
C VAL A 153 11.13 -0.62 -8.77
N GLY A 154 10.98 0.70 -8.75
CA GLY A 154 11.71 1.64 -9.62
C GLY A 154 13.12 2.02 -9.14
N PHE A 155 13.93 1.06 -8.66
CA PHE A 155 15.27 1.38 -8.13
C PHE A 155 16.32 1.62 -9.22
N ASN A 156 16.06 1.18 -10.45
CA ASN A 156 16.89 1.52 -11.61
C ASN A 156 16.00 1.64 -12.86
N TRP A 157 16.54 2.23 -13.93
CA TRP A 157 15.79 2.46 -15.17
C TRP A 157 15.30 1.14 -15.81
N ILE A 158 16.13 0.09 -15.83
CA ILE A 158 15.78 -1.21 -16.42
C ILE A 158 14.60 -1.86 -15.69
N SER A 159 14.50 -1.67 -14.36
CA SER A 159 13.43 -2.24 -13.54
C SER A 159 12.08 -1.57 -13.78
N SER A 160 12.04 -0.29 -14.16
CA SER A 160 10.80 0.37 -14.58
C SER A 160 11.08 1.63 -15.42
N PRO A 161 11.27 1.48 -16.75
CA PRO A 161 11.56 2.60 -17.64
C PRO A 161 10.46 3.67 -17.61
N ALA A 162 9.21 3.23 -17.68
CA ALA A 162 8.05 4.11 -17.70
C ALA A 162 7.92 4.94 -16.41
N ALA A 163 8.13 4.33 -15.23
CA ALA A 163 8.08 5.06 -13.97
C ALA A 163 9.18 6.13 -13.91
N ARG A 164 10.39 5.78 -14.35
CA ARG A 164 11.54 6.68 -14.32
C ARG A 164 11.42 7.84 -15.30
N GLU A 165 10.96 7.58 -16.52
CA GLU A 165 10.74 8.62 -17.53
C GLU A 165 9.59 9.54 -17.14
N LEU A 166 8.48 8.98 -16.63
CA LEU A 166 7.33 9.77 -16.19
C LEU A 166 7.71 10.70 -15.03
N GLU A 167 8.49 10.23 -14.06
CA GLU A 167 9.00 11.06 -12.96
C GLU A 167 9.83 12.24 -13.51
N SER A 168 10.71 12.00 -14.47
CA SER A 168 11.52 13.05 -15.09
C SER A 168 10.67 14.11 -15.78
N ILE A 169 9.63 13.69 -16.51
CA ILE A 169 8.72 14.60 -17.22
C ILE A 169 7.92 15.45 -16.24
N VAL A 170 7.36 14.84 -15.20
CA VAL A 170 6.56 15.55 -14.20
C VAL A 170 7.40 16.55 -13.40
N MET A 171 8.63 16.17 -13.02
CA MET A 171 9.56 17.08 -12.35
C MET A 171 9.96 18.26 -13.23
N ASP A 172 10.14 18.04 -14.54
CA ASP A 172 10.38 19.14 -15.48
C ASP A 172 9.17 20.07 -15.60
N TRP A 173 7.94 19.55 -15.64
CA TRP A 173 6.74 20.37 -15.62
C TRP A 173 6.65 21.20 -14.33
N PHE A 174 6.93 20.58 -13.19
CA PHE A 174 6.92 21.25 -11.89
C PHE A 174 7.99 22.34 -11.80
N GLY A 175 9.22 22.04 -12.22
CA GLY A 175 10.31 23.03 -12.27
C GLY A 175 9.99 24.20 -13.19
N LYS A 176 9.34 23.96 -14.34
CA LYS A 176 8.86 25.01 -15.24
C LYS A 176 7.75 25.87 -14.61
N MET A 177 6.82 25.27 -13.87
CA MET A 177 5.78 26.00 -13.13
C MET A 177 6.35 26.91 -12.03
N LEU A 178 7.48 26.52 -11.44
CA LEU A 178 8.23 27.31 -10.47
C LEU A 178 9.22 28.30 -11.12
N ASN A 179 9.25 28.39 -12.45
CA ASN A 179 10.17 29.22 -13.22
C ASN A 179 11.66 28.98 -12.89
N PHE A 180 12.04 27.72 -12.62
CA PHE A 180 13.44 27.39 -12.38
C PHE A 180 14.30 27.50 -13.65
N PRO A 181 15.60 27.87 -13.52
CA PRO A 181 16.53 27.86 -14.63
C PRO A 181 16.67 26.46 -15.24
N ILE A 182 16.90 26.39 -16.55
CA ILE A 182 17.01 25.12 -17.31
C ILE A 182 18.08 24.19 -16.72
N SER A 183 19.15 24.74 -16.13
CA SER A 183 20.21 23.98 -15.46
C SER A 183 19.73 23.11 -14.30
N PHE A 184 18.55 23.40 -13.74
CA PHE A 184 17.93 22.61 -12.66
C PHE A 184 16.90 21.59 -13.17
N LEU A 185 16.56 21.62 -14.46
CA LEU A 185 15.64 20.68 -15.10
C LEU A 185 16.40 19.46 -15.60
N PHE A 186 15.73 18.30 -15.65
CA PHE A 186 16.28 17.07 -16.20
C PHE A 186 16.60 17.22 -17.69
N SER A 187 15.75 17.92 -18.44
CA SER A 187 16.02 18.27 -19.85
C SER A 187 17.28 19.12 -20.06
N GLY A 188 17.73 19.85 -19.04
CA GLY A 188 18.96 20.64 -19.06
C GLY A 188 20.20 19.92 -18.54
N GLY A 189 20.11 18.61 -18.25
CA GLY A 189 21.19 17.83 -17.64
C GLY A 189 21.33 18.05 -16.12
N GLY A 190 20.39 18.75 -15.50
CA GLY A 190 20.33 18.97 -14.06
C GLY A 190 19.83 17.73 -13.32
N GLY A 191 20.55 17.31 -12.27
CA GLY A 191 20.12 16.26 -11.36
C GLY A 191 19.11 16.82 -10.36
N GLY A 192 17.84 16.97 -10.76
CA GLY A 192 16.76 17.38 -9.88
C GLY A 192 16.57 16.36 -8.76
N VAL A 193 17.31 16.51 -7.66
CA VAL A 193 17.27 15.74 -6.39
C VAL A 193 16.77 14.29 -6.54
N LEU A 194 17.34 13.53 -7.48
CA LEU A 194 17.30 12.09 -7.38
C LEU A 194 18.35 11.73 -6.37
N LEU A 195 17.90 11.35 -5.18
CA LEU A 195 18.77 10.77 -4.17
C LEU A 195 19.28 9.43 -4.71
N GLY A 196 20.38 9.50 -5.46
CA GLY A 196 21.33 8.43 -5.72
C GLY A 196 21.01 7.44 -6.83
N PHE A 197 20.97 7.85 -8.11
CA PHE A 197 21.33 6.94 -9.22
C PHE A 197 22.01 7.73 -10.33
N ASN A 198 23.34 7.82 -10.25
CA ASN A 198 24.16 8.22 -11.39
C ASN A 198 23.94 7.23 -12.53
N THR A 199 23.68 7.80 -13.70
CA THR A 199 23.77 7.15 -15.00
C THR A 199 25.20 6.61 -15.17
N ILE A 200 25.33 5.29 -15.32
CA ILE A 200 26.32 4.65 -16.19
C ILE A 200 25.58 3.56 -16.95
#